data_AF-A0A961HMJ7-F1
#
_entry.id   AF-A0A961HMJ7-F1
#
_cell.length_a   1.000
_cell.length_b   1.000
_cell.length_c   1.000
_cell.angle_alpha   90.00
_cell.angle_beta   90.00
_cell.angle_gamma   90.00
#
_symmetry.space_group_name_H-M   'P 1'
#
loop_
_entity.id
_entity.type
_entity.pdbx_description
1 polymer ?
#
loop_
_entity_poly.entity_id
_entity_poly.type
_entity_poly.pdbx_seq_one_letter_code
_entity_poly.pdbx_strand_id
1 'polypeptide(L)'
;MRPRRHTRAGAAAASLRASGRHAICYLSAGSWEDWRSDAGAFPDRVTGRPLSGWKGERWLDTRALKVLLPIMGTRMDVCKAKGFEAVDPDNVDRYENGTGFSLTKADSTAYLRALLSLAHQRGLSIPSDAERGQGRPAHRVQGTDQQGLCGPAGAPLDHPEESRPGRRHPRPVLTSTATRPRPSPPRAQHSGAL
;
A
#
# COMPACT_ATOMS: atom_id res chain seq x y z
N MET A 1 22.29 -15.26 0.11
CA MET A 1 21.79 -14.56 -1.10
C MET A 1 20.29 -14.32 -0.91
N ARG A 2 19.83 -13.06 -0.76
CA ARG A 2 18.39 -12.78 -0.63
C ARG A 2 17.73 -12.87 -2.03
N PRO A 3 16.61 -13.58 -2.21
CA PRO A 3 15.92 -13.62 -3.50
C PRO A 3 15.52 -12.20 -3.95
N ARG A 4 15.70 -11.89 -5.24
CA ARG A 4 15.35 -10.58 -5.83
C ARG A 4 13.86 -10.31 -5.60
N ARG A 5 13.47 -9.07 -5.28
CA ARG A 5 12.06 -8.75 -4.91
C ARG A 5 11.04 -9.14 -5.99
N HIS A 6 11.42 -9.19 -7.27
CA HIS A 6 10.58 -9.70 -8.37
C HIS A 6 10.11 -11.14 -8.15
N THR A 7 10.98 -12.02 -7.65
CA THR A 7 10.62 -13.41 -7.40
C THR A 7 9.69 -13.55 -6.21
N ARG A 8 9.66 -12.58 -5.27
CA ARG A 8 8.75 -12.60 -4.12
C ARG A 8 7.30 -12.32 -4.52
N ALA A 9 7.05 -11.32 -5.37
CA ALA A 9 5.69 -11.00 -5.80
C ALA A 9 5.09 -12.12 -6.66
N GLY A 10 5.87 -12.67 -7.60
CA GLY A 10 5.45 -13.82 -8.40
C GLY A 10 5.25 -15.09 -7.56
N ALA A 11 6.14 -15.38 -6.61
CA ALA A 11 5.98 -16.51 -5.69
C ALA A 11 4.76 -16.35 -4.78
N ALA A 12 4.45 -15.14 -4.33
CA ALA A 12 3.26 -14.88 -3.53
C ALA A 12 1.97 -15.06 -4.36
N ALA A 13 1.93 -14.57 -5.61
CA ALA A 13 0.81 -14.82 -6.52
C ALA A 13 0.64 -16.32 -6.82
N ALA A 14 1.74 -17.04 -7.06
CA ALA A 14 1.71 -18.49 -7.26
C ALA A 14 1.21 -19.24 -6.01
N SER A 15 1.65 -18.83 -4.82
CA SER A 15 1.20 -19.42 -3.55
C SER A 15 -0.29 -19.17 -3.29
N LEU A 16 -0.82 -17.99 -3.61
CA LEU A 16 -2.26 -17.73 -3.52
C LEU A 16 -3.05 -18.66 -4.44
N ARG A 17 -2.62 -18.76 -5.71
CA ARG A 17 -3.26 -19.63 -6.70
C ARG A 17 -3.23 -21.10 -6.27
N ALA A 18 -2.11 -21.59 -5.76
CA ALA A 18 -1.98 -22.94 -5.23
C ALA A 18 -2.93 -23.21 -4.03
N SER A 19 -3.35 -22.15 -3.32
CA SER A 19 -4.34 -22.23 -2.25
C SER A 19 -5.79 -21.99 -2.71
N GLY A 20 -6.07 -21.99 -4.03
CA GLY A 20 -7.40 -21.75 -4.60
C GLY A 20 -7.87 -20.30 -4.51
N ARG A 21 -6.95 -19.35 -4.28
CA ARG A 21 -7.24 -17.92 -4.08
C ARG A 21 -6.76 -17.10 -5.27
N HIS A 22 -7.49 -16.03 -5.57
CA HIS A 22 -7.14 -15.12 -6.65
C HIS A 22 -6.10 -14.10 -6.21
N ALA A 23 -5.12 -13.85 -7.07
CA ALA A 23 -4.08 -12.84 -6.87
C ALA A 23 -4.41 -11.55 -7.64
N ILE A 24 -4.60 -10.45 -6.91
CA ILE A 24 -4.88 -9.12 -7.47
C ILE A 24 -3.64 -8.22 -7.34
N CYS A 25 -3.26 -7.57 -8.44
CA CYS A 25 -2.13 -6.67 -8.56
C CYS A 25 -2.55 -5.20 -8.31
N TYR A 26 -2.03 -4.56 -7.25
CA TYR A 26 -2.24 -3.13 -7.05
C TYR A 26 -1.50 -2.31 -8.11
N LEU A 27 -2.14 -1.27 -8.64
CA LEU A 27 -1.60 -0.37 -9.63
C LEU A 27 -2.14 1.04 -9.36
N SER A 28 -1.29 2.03 -9.05
CA SER A 28 -1.80 3.40 -9.01
C SER A 28 -2.10 3.87 -10.42
N ALA A 29 -3.37 4.15 -10.73
CA ALA A 29 -3.79 4.53 -12.06
C ALA A 29 -4.27 5.99 -12.14
N GLY A 30 -4.70 6.57 -11.03
CA GLY A 30 -5.10 7.98 -10.91
C GLY A 30 -4.10 8.89 -10.21
N SER A 31 -2.96 8.36 -9.77
CA SER A 31 -1.87 9.16 -9.22
C SER A 31 -0.49 8.78 -9.79
N TRP A 32 0.36 9.78 -9.85
CA TRP A 32 1.79 9.70 -10.11
C TRP A 32 2.53 9.57 -8.77
N GLU A 33 3.58 8.76 -8.74
CA GLU A 33 4.33 8.41 -7.54
C GLU A 33 5.84 8.51 -7.85
N ASP A 34 6.56 9.44 -7.20
CA ASP A 34 7.97 9.75 -7.52
C ASP A 34 8.94 8.57 -7.32
N TRP A 35 8.54 7.59 -6.50
CA TRP A 35 9.32 6.41 -6.15
C TRP A 35 9.14 5.24 -7.12
N ARG A 36 8.23 5.34 -8.09
CA ARG A 36 8.05 4.29 -9.12
C ARG A 36 9.11 4.46 -10.21
N SER A 37 9.65 3.35 -10.70
CA SER A 37 10.71 3.39 -11.71
C SER A 37 10.27 4.00 -13.05
N ASP A 38 8.97 4.05 -13.32
CA ASP A 38 8.38 4.69 -14.49
C ASP A 38 7.90 6.12 -14.24
N ALA A 39 8.25 6.74 -13.10
CA ALA A 39 7.84 8.11 -12.79
C ALA A 39 8.23 9.12 -13.90
N GLY A 40 9.36 8.90 -14.56
CA GLY A 40 9.83 9.71 -15.69
C GLY A 40 9.07 9.52 -17.01
N ALA A 41 8.18 8.53 -17.11
CA ALA A 41 7.33 8.33 -18.29
C ALA A 41 6.13 9.29 -18.34
N PHE A 42 5.81 9.94 -17.22
CA PHE A 42 4.69 10.87 -17.11
C PHE A 42 5.16 12.30 -17.41
N PRO A 43 4.63 12.96 -18.46
CA PRO A 43 4.94 14.36 -18.72
C PRO A 43 4.29 15.27 -17.67
N ASP A 44 4.96 16.36 -17.28
CA ASP A 44 4.46 17.29 -16.25
C ASP A 44 3.02 17.79 -16.48
N ARG A 45 2.62 17.97 -17.76
CA ARG A 45 1.26 18.41 -18.12
C ARG A 45 0.13 17.50 -17.65
N VAL A 46 0.41 16.22 -17.36
CA VAL A 46 -0.60 15.28 -16.85
C VAL A 46 -0.49 15.08 -15.34
N THR A 47 0.43 15.76 -14.68
CA THR A 47 0.70 15.63 -13.24
C THR A 47 0.16 16.84 -12.49
N GLY A 48 -0.89 16.62 -11.71
CA GLY A 48 -1.65 17.63 -11.00
C GLY A 48 -1.09 17.96 -9.63
N ARG A 49 -1.97 18.39 -8.72
CA ARG A 49 -1.65 18.76 -7.34
C ARG A 49 -1.16 17.55 -6.53
N PRO A 50 -0.36 17.79 -5.47
CA PRO A 50 -0.01 16.75 -4.50
C PRO A 50 -1.26 16.07 -3.92
N LEU A 51 -1.17 14.76 -3.73
CA LEU A 51 -2.19 13.96 -3.07
C LEU A 51 -1.99 14.07 -1.55
N SER A 52 -3.00 14.56 -0.83
CA SER A 52 -2.90 14.82 0.61
C SER A 52 -2.66 13.52 1.40
N GLY A 53 -1.72 13.54 2.33
CA GLY A 53 -1.36 12.39 3.16
C GLY A 53 -0.29 11.47 2.56
N TRP A 54 0.13 11.70 1.30
CA TRP A 54 1.09 10.83 0.60
C TRP A 54 2.20 11.67 -0.04
N LYS A 55 3.35 11.75 0.64
CA LYS A 55 4.51 12.52 0.17
C LYS A 55 5.09 11.87 -1.08
N GLY A 56 5.30 12.66 -2.14
CA GLY A 56 5.80 12.17 -3.43
C GLY A 56 4.70 11.70 -4.39
N GLU A 57 3.44 11.79 -3.97
CA GLU A 57 2.28 11.38 -4.77
C GLU A 57 1.49 12.60 -5.28
N ARG A 58 1.01 12.53 -6.53
CA ARG A 58 0.30 13.62 -7.20
C ARG A 58 -0.84 13.08 -8.06
N TRP A 59 -1.92 13.83 -8.19
CA TRP A 59 -3.05 13.43 -9.04
C TRP A 59 -2.66 13.39 -10.53
N LEU A 60 -3.29 12.52 -11.31
CA LEU A 60 -3.14 12.49 -12.78
C LEU A 60 -4.35 13.12 -13.49
N ASP A 61 -4.12 13.75 -14.64
CA ASP A 61 -5.22 14.12 -15.57
C ASP A 61 -5.74 12.87 -16.27
N THR A 62 -6.79 12.25 -15.71
CA THR A 62 -7.37 11.00 -16.22
C THR A 62 -7.99 11.12 -17.62
N ARG A 63 -8.13 12.33 -18.17
CA ARG A 63 -8.56 12.56 -19.55
C ARG A 63 -7.43 12.32 -20.56
N ALA A 64 -6.17 12.33 -20.11
CA ALA A 64 -5.00 12.16 -20.96
C ALA A 64 -4.76 10.70 -21.40
N LEU A 65 -5.80 10.03 -21.91
CA LEU A 65 -5.80 8.59 -22.22
C LEU A 65 -4.65 8.16 -23.13
N LYS A 66 -4.30 8.99 -24.13
CA LYS A 66 -3.19 8.71 -25.05
C LYS A 66 -1.82 8.65 -24.36
N VAL A 67 -1.68 9.33 -23.22
CA VAL A 67 -0.46 9.32 -22.40
C VAL A 67 -0.52 8.21 -21.36
N LEU A 68 -1.65 8.09 -20.68
CA LEU A 68 -1.78 7.20 -19.52
C LEU A 68 -1.89 5.72 -19.93
N LEU A 69 -2.66 5.38 -20.98
CA LEU A 69 -2.92 3.98 -21.31
C LEU A 69 -1.66 3.19 -21.69
N PRO A 70 -0.67 3.72 -22.46
CA PRO A 70 0.59 3.01 -22.67
C PRO A 70 1.37 2.72 -21.38
N ILE A 71 1.38 3.65 -20.44
CA ILE A 71 2.07 3.49 -19.15
C ILE A 71 1.35 2.43 -18.30
N MET A 72 0.02 2.54 -18.19
CA MET A 72 -0.79 1.55 -17.45
C MET A 72 -0.71 0.17 -18.10
N GLY A 73 -0.64 0.09 -19.43
CA GLY A 73 -0.44 -1.14 -20.16
C GLY A 73 0.87 -1.82 -19.78
N THR A 74 1.97 -1.06 -19.72
CA THR A 74 3.27 -1.57 -19.27
C THR A 74 3.22 -2.08 -17.83
N ARG A 75 2.55 -1.36 -16.92
CA ARG A 75 2.35 -1.81 -15.54
C ARG A 75 1.52 -3.10 -15.48
N MET A 76 0.48 -3.23 -16.30
CA MET A 76 -0.34 -4.44 -16.41
C MET A 76 0.44 -5.63 -17.01
N ASP A 77 1.34 -5.39 -17.97
CA ASP A 77 2.23 -6.42 -18.52
C ASP A 77 3.14 -7.00 -17.43
N VAL A 78 3.64 -6.14 -16.55
CA VAL A 78 4.41 -6.55 -15.38
C VAL A 78 3.56 -7.34 -14.37
N CYS A 79 2.30 -6.98 -14.14
CA CYS A 79 1.37 -7.80 -13.35
C CYS A 79 1.18 -9.18 -13.98
N LYS A 80 0.91 -9.23 -15.29
CA LYS A 80 0.67 -10.49 -16.00
C LYS A 80 1.87 -11.43 -15.96
N ALA A 81 3.08 -10.90 -16.19
CA ALA A 81 4.32 -11.66 -16.16
C ALA A 81 4.61 -12.31 -14.79
N LYS A 82 4.04 -11.78 -13.72
CA LYS A 82 4.16 -12.33 -12.35
C LYS A 82 3.05 -13.31 -11.97
N GLY A 83 2.12 -13.60 -12.88
CA GLY A 83 1.04 -14.56 -12.66
C GLY A 83 -0.16 -14.01 -11.89
N PHE A 84 -0.33 -12.68 -11.83
CA PHE A 84 -1.57 -12.08 -11.35
C PHE A 84 -2.73 -12.34 -12.32
N GLU A 85 -3.94 -12.43 -11.78
CA GLU A 85 -5.16 -12.71 -12.52
C GLU A 85 -6.03 -11.46 -12.70
N ALA A 86 -5.78 -10.44 -11.87
CA ALA A 86 -6.51 -9.19 -11.85
C ALA A 86 -5.61 -8.01 -11.49
N VAL A 87 -6.06 -6.80 -11.78
CA VAL A 87 -5.44 -5.55 -11.34
C VAL A 87 -6.45 -4.70 -10.58
N ASP A 88 -5.95 -3.91 -9.63
CA ASP A 88 -6.72 -2.99 -8.80
C ASP A 88 -6.20 -1.57 -9.06
N PRO A 89 -6.81 -0.84 -10.01
CA PRO A 89 -6.38 0.49 -10.40
C PRO A 89 -6.89 1.53 -9.39
N ASP A 90 -5.97 2.06 -8.58
CA ASP A 90 -6.31 3.02 -7.52
C ASP A 90 -6.46 4.46 -8.05
N ASN A 91 -7.16 5.29 -7.28
CA ASN A 91 -7.32 6.74 -7.50
C ASN A 91 -8.07 7.16 -8.79
N VAL A 92 -8.76 6.25 -9.47
CA VAL A 92 -9.39 6.48 -10.80
C VAL A 92 -10.71 7.26 -10.80
N ASP A 93 -11.37 7.36 -9.65
CA ASP A 93 -12.73 7.91 -9.47
C ASP A 93 -12.76 9.19 -8.63
N ARG A 94 -11.60 9.84 -8.41
CA ARG A 94 -11.44 10.98 -7.50
C ARG A 94 -11.62 12.35 -8.20
N TYR A 95 -12.60 12.46 -9.09
CA TYR A 95 -12.87 13.68 -9.86
C TYR A 95 -13.34 14.86 -9.00
N GLU A 96 -13.89 14.60 -7.82
CA GLU A 96 -14.35 15.63 -6.85
C GLU A 96 -13.21 16.18 -5.98
N ASN A 97 -12.03 15.55 -6.05
CA ASN A 97 -10.87 16.00 -5.27
C ASN A 97 -10.24 17.24 -5.90
N GLY A 98 -9.47 17.98 -5.09
CA GLY A 98 -8.63 19.09 -5.56
C GLY A 98 -7.42 18.60 -6.36
N THR A 99 -7.65 17.97 -7.52
CA THR A 99 -6.62 17.35 -8.38
C THR A 99 -5.74 18.36 -9.09
N GLY A 100 -6.23 19.60 -9.25
CA GLY A 100 -5.61 20.60 -10.12
C GLY A 100 -6.11 20.54 -11.57
N PHE A 101 -7.03 19.62 -11.86
CA PHE A 101 -7.72 19.51 -13.14
C PHE A 101 -9.23 19.63 -12.96
N SER A 102 -9.92 20.18 -13.97
CA SER A 102 -11.38 20.20 -14.03
C SER A 102 -11.92 18.85 -14.53
N LEU A 103 -11.79 17.82 -13.70
CA LEU A 103 -12.29 16.47 -14.00
C LEU A 103 -13.78 16.35 -13.71
N THR A 104 -14.44 15.49 -14.47
CA THR A 104 -15.85 15.15 -14.29
C THR A 104 -16.03 13.66 -14.00
N LYS A 105 -17.21 13.29 -13.51
CA LYS A 105 -17.60 11.88 -13.38
C LYS A 105 -17.54 11.13 -14.71
N ALA A 106 -17.85 11.81 -15.81
CA ALA A 106 -17.77 11.24 -17.15
C ALA A 106 -16.33 10.88 -17.53
N ASP A 107 -15.36 11.72 -17.15
CA ASP A 107 -13.94 11.46 -17.38
C ASP A 107 -13.45 10.22 -16.61
N SER A 108 -13.79 10.12 -15.32
CA SER A 108 -13.48 8.92 -14.52
C SER A 108 -14.13 7.66 -15.09
N THR A 109 -15.38 7.76 -15.58
CA THR A 109 -16.07 6.62 -16.22
C THR A 109 -15.39 6.20 -17.51
N ALA A 110 -14.99 7.17 -18.35
CA ALA A 110 -14.28 6.90 -19.60
C ALA A 110 -12.92 6.25 -19.34
N TYR A 111 -12.18 6.75 -18.34
CA TYR A 111 -10.89 6.19 -17.97
C TYR A 111 -10.99 4.77 -17.41
N LEU A 112 -11.93 4.50 -16.50
CA LEU A 112 -12.15 3.17 -15.96
C LEU A 112 -12.53 2.15 -17.04
N ARG A 113 -13.39 2.54 -18.00
CA ARG A 113 -13.73 1.70 -19.16
C ARG A 113 -12.52 1.39 -20.03
N ALA A 114 -11.65 2.37 -20.25
CA ALA A 114 -10.43 2.18 -21.01
C ALA A 114 -9.45 1.24 -20.28
N LEU A 115 -9.29 1.38 -18.96
CA LEU A 115 -8.49 0.47 -18.13
C LEU A 115 -9.04 -0.96 -18.15
N LEU A 116 -10.36 -1.12 -18.08
CA LEU A 116 -11.01 -2.43 -18.17
C LEU A 116 -10.74 -3.11 -19.51
N SER A 117 -10.89 -2.38 -20.62
CA SER A 117 -10.54 -2.90 -21.95
C SER A 117 -9.06 -3.30 -22.02
N LEU A 118 -8.17 -2.47 -21.47
CA LEU A 118 -6.73 -2.70 -21.48
C LEU A 118 -6.31 -3.93 -20.64
N ALA A 119 -6.98 -4.16 -19.51
CA ALA A 119 -6.79 -5.34 -18.67
C ALA A 119 -7.28 -6.61 -19.38
N HIS A 120 -8.48 -6.57 -19.98
CA HIS A 120 -9.03 -7.72 -20.71
C HIS A 120 -8.16 -8.14 -21.88
N GLN A 121 -7.56 -7.20 -22.62
CA GLN A 121 -6.60 -7.49 -23.70
C GLN A 121 -5.38 -8.30 -23.22
N ARG A 122 -5.07 -8.26 -21.91
CA ARG A 122 -3.96 -8.98 -21.27
C ARG A 122 -4.42 -10.23 -20.50
N GLY A 123 -5.70 -10.58 -20.60
CA GLY A 123 -6.29 -11.65 -19.80
C GLY A 123 -6.16 -11.37 -18.30
N LEU A 124 -6.36 -10.12 -17.90
CA LEU A 124 -6.48 -9.65 -16.52
C LEU A 124 -7.90 -9.10 -16.31
N SER A 125 -8.47 -9.27 -15.12
CA SER A 125 -9.72 -8.61 -14.74
C SER A 125 -9.48 -7.33 -13.91
N ILE A 126 -10.51 -6.50 -13.79
CA ILE A 126 -10.57 -5.44 -12.76
C ILE A 126 -11.76 -5.77 -11.85
N PRO A 127 -11.55 -6.02 -10.55
CA PRO A 127 -12.63 -6.35 -9.64
C PRO A 127 -13.60 -5.19 -9.46
N SER A 128 -14.89 -5.50 -9.41
CA SER A 128 -15.92 -4.51 -9.04
C SER A 128 -15.79 -4.09 -7.57
N ASP A 129 -16.36 -2.93 -7.22
CA ASP A 129 -16.42 -2.42 -5.84
C ASP A 129 -17.07 -3.45 -4.88
N ALA A 130 -18.06 -4.19 -5.37
CA ALA A 130 -18.70 -5.29 -4.65
C ALA A 130 -17.72 -6.46 -4.40
N GLU A 131 -16.84 -6.78 -5.35
CA GLU A 131 -15.78 -7.79 -5.17
C GLU A 131 -14.63 -7.30 -4.29
N ARG A 132 -14.38 -5.98 -4.26
CA ARG A 132 -13.42 -5.37 -3.31
C ARG A 132 -13.94 -5.42 -1.86
N GLY A 133 -15.25 -5.59 -1.65
CA GLY A 133 -15.90 -5.60 -0.33
C GLY A 133 -16.53 -6.93 0.12
N GLN A 134 -16.78 -7.91 -0.76
CA GLN A 134 -17.54 -9.12 -0.41
C GLN A 134 -16.85 -10.43 -0.82
N GLY A 135 -16.23 -11.09 0.18
CA GLY A 135 -16.47 -12.50 0.50
C GLY A 135 -15.98 -13.62 -0.42
N ARG A 136 -15.61 -13.38 -1.69
CA ARG A 136 -14.73 -14.32 -2.40
C ARG A 136 -13.32 -14.12 -1.81
N PRO A 137 -12.55 -15.16 -1.45
CA PRO A 137 -11.20 -14.97 -0.95
C PRO A 137 -10.25 -14.59 -2.09
N ALA A 138 -10.47 -13.41 -2.69
CA ALA A 138 -9.51 -12.74 -3.55
C ALA A 138 -8.62 -11.91 -2.63
N HIS A 139 -7.36 -12.32 -2.50
CA HIS A 139 -6.44 -11.59 -1.66
C HIS A 139 -5.57 -10.70 -2.53
N ARG A 140 -5.61 -9.41 -2.21
CA ARG A 140 -4.65 -8.44 -2.71
C ARG A 140 -3.26 -8.91 -2.28
N VAL A 141 -2.42 -9.36 -3.22
CA VAL A 141 -1.03 -9.67 -2.90
C VAL A 141 -0.31 -8.34 -2.74
N GLN A 142 0.01 -8.01 -1.50
CA GLN A 142 0.83 -6.86 -1.18
C GLN A 142 2.29 -7.25 -1.35
N GLY A 143 2.83 -7.03 -2.55
CA GLY A 143 4.25 -7.24 -2.82
C GLY A 143 4.73 -6.21 -3.82
N THR A 144 5.71 -5.39 -3.45
CA THR A 144 6.39 -4.47 -4.36
C THR A 144 7.44 -5.22 -5.16
N ASP A 145 7.46 -5.01 -6.48
CA ASP A 145 8.60 -5.43 -7.29
C ASP A 145 9.77 -4.43 -7.17
N GLN A 146 10.95 -4.73 -7.76
CA GLN A 146 12.07 -3.77 -7.70
C GLN A 146 11.81 -2.49 -8.52
N GLN A 147 10.82 -2.52 -9.42
CA GLN A 147 10.43 -1.40 -10.27
C GLN A 147 9.37 -0.52 -9.60
N GLY A 148 8.85 -0.96 -8.44
CA GLY A 148 7.66 -0.42 -7.81
C GLY A 148 6.37 -0.60 -8.63
N LEU A 149 6.33 -1.17 -9.82
CA LEU A 149 5.17 -0.99 -10.73
C LEU A 149 3.91 -1.76 -10.31
N CYS A 150 4.09 -2.77 -9.47
CA CYS A 150 3.02 -3.59 -8.89
C CYS A 150 3.27 -3.74 -7.40
N GLY A 151 2.27 -3.44 -6.57
CA GLY A 151 2.37 -3.50 -5.11
C GLY A 151 2.02 -2.18 -4.42
N PRO A 152 1.71 -2.18 -3.11
CA PRO A 152 1.09 -1.04 -2.42
C PRO A 152 1.83 0.28 -2.66
N ALA A 153 1.08 1.39 -2.68
CA ALA A 153 1.63 2.74 -2.50
C ALA A 153 2.51 2.75 -1.25
N GLY A 154 3.62 3.49 -1.31
CA GLY A 154 4.77 3.40 -0.40
C GLY A 154 4.41 2.93 1.01
N ALA A 155 4.95 1.78 1.41
CA ALA A 155 5.28 1.62 2.83
C ALA A 155 6.13 2.84 3.22
N PRO A 156 5.97 3.42 4.42
CA PRO A 156 6.87 4.46 4.91
C PRO A 156 8.28 4.01 4.60
N LEU A 157 9.08 4.88 3.99
CA LEU A 157 10.51 4.68 3.90
C LEU A 157 10.96 4.40 5.33
N ASP A 158 11.26 3.14 5.65
CA ASP A 158 12.08 2.83 6.81
C ASP A 158 13.29 3.73 6.65
N HIS A 159 13.37 4.75 7.50
CA HIS A 159 14.61 5.45 7.71
C HIS A 159 15.66 4.34 7.93
N PRO A 160 16.81 4.36 7.25
CA PRO A 160 17.90 3.52 7.69
C PRO A 160 18.09 3.85 9.16
N GLU A 161 17.90 2.86 10.03
CA GLU A 161 18.34 2.95 11.41
C GLU A 161 19.80 3.36 11.32
N GLU A 162 20.07 4.64 11.57
CA GLU A 162 21.40 5.17 11.65
C GLU A 162 22.05 4.37 12.77
N SER A 163 22.81 3.36 12.36
CA SER A 163 23.76 2.67 13.21
C SER A 163 24.74 3.73 13.69
N ARG A 164 24.39 4.44 14.77
CA ARG A 164 25.29 5.32 15.47
C ARG A 164 26.36 4.45 16.12
N PRO A 165 27.61 4.52 15.68
CA PRO A 165 28.68 3.83 16.38
C PRO A 165 28.95 4.59 17.68
N GLY A 166 28.82 3.90 18.81
CA GLY A 166 29.46 4.26 20.07
C GLY A 166 28.99 5.56 20.75
N ARG A 167 27.96 5.44 21.60
CA ARG A 167 28.00 6.09 22.91
C ARG A 167 27.67 5.06 23.98
N ARG A 168 28.70 4.69 24.76
CA ARG A 168 28.56 3.94 26.00
C ARG A 168 27.69 4.76 26.94
N HIS A 169 26.49 4.30 27.26
CA HIS A 169 25.80 4.73 28.47
C HIS A 169 26.29 3.86 29.64
N PRO A 170 26.65 4.47 30.79
CA PRO A 170 27.10 3.70 31.94
C PRO A 170 25.92 2.90 32.51
N ARG A 171 26.19 1.65 32.91
CA ARG A 171 25.23 0.79 33.62
C ARG A 171 24.80 1.52 34.91
N PRO A 172 23.51 1.57 35.27
CA PRO A 172 23.11 2.03 36.59
C PRO A 172 23.57 1.00 37.62
N VAL A 173 24.42 1.46 38.55
CA VAL A 173 24.80 0.73 39.76
C VAL A 173 23.57 0.68 40.66
N LEU A 174 23.08 -0.52 40.95
CA LEU A 174 22.07 -0.75 41.98
C LEU A 174 22.74 -0.57 43.35
N THR A 175 22.58 0.61 43.97
CA THR A 175 22.88 0.80 45.39
C THR A 175 21.66 0.43 46.22
N SER A 176 21.82 -0.62 47.01
CA SER A 176 20.91 -1.08 48.05
C SER A 176 20.86 -0.09 49.22
N THR A 177 19.68 0.41 49.56
CA THR A 177 19.40 0.96 50.90
C THR A 177 18.09 0.38 51.41
N ALA A 178 18.21 -0.43 52.45
CA ALA A 178 17.12 -1.11 53.14
C ALA A 178 16.29 -0.14 53.98
N THR A 179 14.97 -0.12 53.78
CA THR A 179 14.01 0.53 54.67
C THR A 179 13.28 -0.55 55.47
N ARG A 180 13.41 -0.53 56.79
CA ARG A 180 12.75 -1.46 57.73
C ARG A 180 11.22 -1.31 57.71
N PRO A 181 10.44 -2.39 57.89
CA PRO A 181 8.99 -2.32 58.01
C PRO A 181 8.53 -1.86 59.41
N ARG A 182 7.43 -1.09 59.46
CA ARG A 182 6.71 -0.69 60.67
C ARG A 182 5.82 -1.84 61.21
N PRO A 183 5.62 -1.95 62.53
CA PRO A 183 4.73 -2.95 63.13
C PRO A 183 3.25 -2.54 63.08
N SER A 184 2.38 -3.53 62.91
CA SER A 184 0.91 -3.42 62.87
C SER A 184 0.28 -3.25 64.26
N PRO A 185 -0.81 -2.48 64.41
CA PRO A 185 -1.59 -2.42 65.65
C PRO A 185 -2.58 -3.60 65.79
N PRO A 186 -2.97 -3.96 67.03
CA PRO A 186 -3.77 -5.16 67.34
C PRO A 186 -5.28 -4.99 67.09
N ARG A 187 -5.90 -6.17 66.90
CA ARG A 187 -7.29 -6.46 66.52
C ARG A 187 -8.26 -6.20 67.69
N ALA A 188 -9.33 -5.44 67.46
CA ALA A 188 -10.47 -5.34 68.39
C ALA A 188 -11.59 -6.33 68.01
N GLN A 189 -12.25 -6.87 69.04
CA GLN A 189 -13.13 -8.04 69.03
C GLN A 189 -14.63 -7.67 68.92
N HIS A 190 -15.40 -8.70 68.54
CA HIS A 190 -16.84 -8.98 68.64
C HIS A 190 -17.83 -8.02 69.34
N SER A 191 -18.96 -7.81 68.66
CA SER A 191 -20.37 -8.01 69.09
C SER A 191 -21.25 -7.71 67.86
N GLY A 192 -22.23 -8.49 67.39
CA GLY A 192 -23.13 -9.40 68.07
C GLY A 192 -24.38 -8.64 68.54
N ALA A 193 -25.45 -8.58 67.73
CA ALA A 193 -26.86 -8.62 68.15
C ALA A 193 -27.81 -8.22 67.01
N LEU A 194 -28.69 -9.19 66.68
CA LEU A 194 -30.10 -9.13 66.28
C LEU A 194 -30.52 -8.29 65.07
#